data_AF-A0A4V6YUE2-F1
#
_entry.id   AF-A0A4V6YUE2-F1
#
_cell.length_a   1.000
_cell.length_b   1.000
_cell.length_c   1.000
_cell.angle_alpha   90.00
_cell.angle_beta   90.00
_cell.angle_gamma   90.00
#
_symmetry.space_group_name_H-M   'P 1'
#
loop_
_entity.id
_entity.type
_entity.pdbx_description
1 polymer ?
#
loop_
_entity_poly.entity_id
_entity_poly.type
_entity_poly.pdbx_seq_one_letter_code
_entity_poly.pdbx_strand_id
1 'polypeptide(L)'
;MTESDKIERVSELFNRLQDGLTEMQSLSVDKTSFTAEEKQVVLEVLFTRDAIHDAYSTFDVNDEEAAAWFIRADGRIKALDRWLLKNATLVNKVIQLDRWREQCGPDNDAWWWHMTPEVSAWDRFDWVWNFATMLVIGLGASHVVTIVKALSVGDLTVASTFSTIAQVGGLAAISQGTLTASGRDRVKTILESLRVPTQFQSEVVLVVAVILLVGVMSTSSYLKNHYDETGRRAYDAGDLNNAETSFMRGLQLDPQEASFDSELGRIYESIGMQESAGDHYYQGVRAGDLAGINNLGRLLINRMNPITQARDPRLAQSFLMLGLQRVESLEQRNLNLEYQFNRNLGWALLETEDYEAAKKYLRKAIALDRQIKEDQIGAGMAYCFLAHVLEKAPDPPGTEGMAETAEDFWNHCVECARPETVLEYRWLMKTGNAHRAFFVDTSKIISGLDRNANQQRAVFDTYMNTQLSEAASESPETIQKR
;
A
#
# COMPACT_ATOMS: atom_id res chain seq x y z
N MET A 1 -62.81 -10.46 54.24
CA MET A 1 -62.47 -9.05 53.98
C MET A 1 -63.54 -8.55 53.02
N THR A 2 -64.30 -7.53 53.43
CA THR A 2 -65.31 -6.91 52.56
C THR A 2 -64.62 -6.14 51.43
N GLU A 3 -65.34 -5.79 50.36
CA GLU A 3 -64.79 -4.93 49.30
C GLU A 3 -64.42 -3.55 49.86
N SER A 4 -65.17 -3.03 50.82
CA SER A 4 -64.82 -1.81 51.58
C SER A 4 -63.46 -1.93 52.29
N ASP A 5 -63.18 -3.06 52.95
CA ASP A 5 -61.87 -3.30 53.62
C ASP A 5 -60.72 -3.36 52.59
N LYS A 6 -60.97 -3.93 51.41
CA LYS A 6 -59.99 -3.96 50.30
C LYS A 6 -59.74 -2.54 49.78
N ILE A 7 -60.79 -1.76 49.56
CA ILE A 7 -60.72 -0.36 49.10
C ILE A 7 -59.89 0.49 50.07
N GLU A 8 -60.12 0.35 51.37
CA GLU A 8 -59.38 1.08 52.40
C GLU A 8 -57.89 0.72 52.37
N ARG A 9 -57.57 -0.58 52.32
CA ARG A 9 -56.20 -1.06 52.24
C ARG A 9 -55.47 -0.55 51.00
N VAL A 10 -56.10 -0.55 49.83
CA VAL A 10 -55.45 -0.04 48.62
C VAL A 10 -55.34 1.48 48.65
N SER A 11 -56.31 2.19 49.24
CA SER A 11 -56.23 3.64 49.43
C SER A 11 -55.03 4.05 50.29
N GLU A 12 -54.69 3.25 51.31
CA GLU A 12 -53.47 3.44 52.11
C GLU A 12 -52.18 3.23 51.28
N LEU A 13 -52.13 2.18 50.46
CA LEU A 13 -51.02 1.93 49.53
C LEU A 13 -50.82 3.12 48.57
N PHE A 14 -51.90 3.70 48.07
CA PHE A 14 -51.85 4.89 47.22
C PHE A 14 -51.28 6.13 47.91
N ASN A 15 -51.53 6.30 49.20
CA ASN A 15 -50.98 7.42 49.96
C ASN A 15 -49.47 7.22 50.16
N ARG A 16 -49.06 6.00 50.57
CA ARG A 16 -47.64 5.64 50.68
C ARG A 16 -46.87 5.82 49.38
N LEU A 17 -47.49 5.42 48.27
CA LEU A 17 -46.93 5.58 46.94
C LEU A 17 -46.74 7.05 46.56
N GLN A 18 -47.71 7.91 46.91
CA GLN A 18 -47.67 9.34 46.63
C GLN A 18 -46.58 10.05 47.45
N ASP A 19 -46.42 9.66 48.71
CA ASP A 19 -45.38 10.18 49.60
C ASP A 19 -43.99 9.81 49.05
N GLY A 20 -43.78 8.53 48.72
CA GLY A 20 -42.53 8.07 48.10
C GLY A 20 -42.23 8.74 46.76
N LEU A 21 -43.26 8.99 45.92
CA LEU A 21 -43.08 9.72 44.66
C LEU A 21 -42.64 11.17 44.88
N THR A 22 -43.19 11.83 45.91
CA THR A 22 -42.83 13.21 46.26
C THR A 22 -41.37 13.29 46.70
N GLU A 23 -40.91 12.29 47.44
CA GLU A 23 -39.51 12.18 47.84
C GLU A 23 -38.60 11.87 46.64
N MET A 24 -38.99 10.95 45.75
CA MET A 24 -38.27 10.66 44.51
C MET A 24 -38.13 11.90 43.60
N GLN A 25 -39.12 12.79 43.58
CA GLN A 25 -39.08 14.04 42.79
C GLN A 25 -37.99 15.02 43.26
N SER A 26 -37.47 14.85 44.48
CA SER A 26 -36.34 15.65 44.98
C SER A 26 -34.98 15.12 44.53
N LEU A 27 -34.92 13.90 43.97
CA LEU A 27 -33.68 13.28 43.49
C LEU A 27 -33.27 13.85 42.13
N SER A 28 -31.96 13.99 41.91
CA SER A 28 -31.39 14.49 40.65
C SER A 28 -30.54 13.43 39.95
N VAL A 29 -30.70 13.34 38.63
CA VAL A 29 -29.89 12.47 37.76
C VAL A 29 -28.43 12.87 37.78
N ASP A 30 -28.09 14.13 38.05
CA ASP A 30 -26.70 14.63 38.01
C ASP A 30 -25.89 14.26 39.25
N LYS A 31 -26.53 13.68 40.28
CA LYS A 31 -25.85 13.25 41.51
C LYS A 31 -24.84 12.13 41.21
N THR A 32 -23.66 12.19 41.83
CA THR A 32 -22.57 11.21 41.63
C THR A 32 -22.75 9.94 42.46
N SER A 33 -23.45 10.00 43.60
CA SER A 33 -23.75 8.86 44.45
C SER A 33 -25.07 9.06 45.23
N PHE A 34 -25.74 7.95 45.56
CA PHE A 34 -27.01 7.94 46.30
C PHE A 34 -26.87 7.23 47.65
N THR A 35 -27.53 7.75 48.69
CA THR A 35 -27.51 7.18 50.04
C THR A 35 -28.36 5.90 50.12
N ALA A 36 -28.28 5.19 51.25
CA ALA A 36 -29.11 4.03 51.49
C ALA A 36 -30.60 4.41 51.57
N GLU A 37 -30.91 5.56 52.20
CA GLU A 37 -32.27 6.08 52.30
C GLU A 37 -32.85 6.40 50.92
N GLU A 38 -32.09 7.10 50.05
CA GLU A 38 -32.55 7.44 48.70
C GLU A 38 -32.83 6.20 47.85
N LYS A 39 -32.02 5.14 47.99
CA LYS A 39 -32.25 3.86 47.33
C LYS A 39 -33.49 3.15 47.85
N GLN A 40 -33.68 3.20 49.16
CA GLN A 40 -34.85 2.61 49.82
C GLN A 40 -36.14 3.25 49.31
N VAL A 41 -36.19 4.58 49.19
CA VAL A 41 -37.36 5.31 48.68
C VAL A 41 -37.76 4.82 47.29
N VAL A 42 -36.80 4.65 46.38
CA VAL A 42 -37.08 4.16 45.01
C VAL A 42 -37.61 2.72 45.03
N LEU A 43 -37.02 1.85 45.85
CA LEU A 43 -37.49 0.47 45.99
C LEU A 43 -38.89 0.41 46.61
N GLU A 44 -39.17 1.22 47.62
CA GLU A 44 -40.48 1.31 48.26
C GLU A 44 -41.56 1.72 47.27
N VAL A 45 -41.29 2.65 46.36
CA VAL A 45 -42.23 3.03 45.29
C VAL A 45 -42.51 1.85 44.35
N LEU A 46 -41.48 1.10 43.92
CA LEU A 46 -41.66 -0.05 43.03
C LEU A 46 -42.41 -1.19 43.72
N PHE A 47 -42.06 -1.55 44.95
CA PHE A 47 -42.77 -2.58 45.71
C PHE A 47 -44.20 -2.18 46.08
N THR A 48 -44.44 -0.89 46.35
CA THR A 48 -45.80 -0.40 46.58
C THR A 48 -46.63 -0.48 45.29
N ARG A 49 -46.00 -0.28 44.11
CA ARG A 49 -46.66 -0.48 42.81
C ARG A 49 -47.02 -1.94 42.56
N ASP A 50 -46.15 -2.87 42.94
CA ASP A 50 -46.43 -4.31 42.92
C ASP A 50 -47.63 -4.64 43.83
N ALA A 51 -47.60 -4.17 45.08
CA ALA A 51 -48.69 -4.41 46.03
C ALA A 51 -50.05 -3.88 45.56
N ILE A 52 -50.07 -2.75 44.83
CA ILE A 52 -51.28 -2.22 44.20
C ILE A 52 -51.73 -3.10 43.04
N HIS A 53 -50.81 -3.56 42.19
CA HIS A 53 -51.11 -4.47 41.09
C HIS A 53 -51.71 -5.80 41.60
N ASP A 54 -51.10 -6.38 42.62
CA ASP A 54 -51.60 -7.61 43.26
C ASP A 54 -52.98 -7.38 43.87
N ALA A 55 -53.18 -6.27 44.59
CA ALA A 55 -54.47 -5.97 45.17
C ALA A 55 -55.56 -5.84 44.10
N TYR A 56 -55.25 -5.25 42.95
CA TYR A 56 -56.19 -5.10 41.83
C TYR A 56 -56.68 -6.45 41.30
N SER A 57 -55.82 -7.46 41.28
CA SER A 57 -56.18 -8.82 40.84
C SER A 57 -57.22 -9.52 41.74
N THR A 58 -57.43 -9.02 42.97
CA THR A 58 -58.28 -9.65 43.99
C THR A 58 -59.69 -9.06 44.12
N PHE A 59 -60.00 -7.98 43.38
CA PHE A 59 -61.31 -7.34 43.41
C PHE A 59 -62.35 -8.11 42.58
N ASP A 60 -63.60 -8.13 43.05
CA ASP A 60 -64.72 -8.59 42.23
C ASP A 60 -65.10 -7.50 41.23
N VAL A 61 -65.00 -7.84 39.95
CA VAL A 61 -65.27 -6.92 38.83
C VAL A 61 -66.75 -6.52 38.77
N ASN A 62 -67.65 -7.27 39.44
CA ASN A 62 -69.08 -7.00 39.45
C ASN A 62 -69.55 -6.13 40.64
N ASP A 63 -68.65 -5.71 41.53
CA ASP A 63 -68.98 -4.86 42.66
C ASP A 63 -69.00 -3.37 42.24
N GLU A 64 -70.14 -2.70 42.43
CA GLU A 64 -70.33 -1.30 42.02
C GLU A 64 -69.44 -0.32 42.80
N GLU A 65 -69.15 -0.61 44.06
CA GLU A 65 -68.32 0.24 44.93
C GLU A 65 -66.84 0.14 44.52
N ALA A 66 -66.37 -1.07 44.25
CA ALA A 66 -65.05 -1.33 43.70
C ALA A 66 -64.88 -0.66 42.33
N ALA A 67 -65.84 -0.81 41.42
CA ALA A 67 -65.80 -0.20 40.08
C ALA A 67 -65.71 1.34 40.13
N ALA A 68 -66.53 1.98 40.97
CA ALA A 68 -66.48 3.43 41.15
C ALA A 68 -65.15 3.92 41.76
N TRP A 69 -64.55 3.12 42.64
CA TRP A 69 -63.24 3.42 43.20
C TRP A 69 -62.11 3.25 42.16
N PHE A 70 -62.14 2.19 41.34
CA PHE A 70 -61.15 1.97 40.28
C PHE A 70 -61.07 3.12 39.28
N ILE A 71 -62.22 3.67 38.87
CA ILE A 71 -62.26 4.83 37.96
C ILE A 71 -61.49 6.03 38.55
N ARG A 72 -61.58 6.24 39.86
CA ARG A 72 -60.84 7.32 40.54
C ARG A 72 -59.35 6.99 40.70
N ALA A 73 -59.02 5.73 40.93
CA ALA A 73 -57.65 5.27 41.15
C ALA A 73 -56.83 5.19 39.85
N ASP A 74 -57.47 4.87 38.72
CA ASP A 74 -56.85 4.77 37.39
C ASP A 74 -56.10 6.04 36.98
N GLY A 75 -56.68 7.22 37.25
CA GLY A 75 -56.02 8.50 36.97
C GLY A 75 -54.72 8.70 37.77
N ARG A 76 -54.68 8.24 39.03
CA ARG A 76 -53.50 8.34 39.90
C ARG A 76 -52.39 7.40 39.43
N ILE A 77 -52.72 6.15 39.11
CA ILE A 77 -51.76 5.17 38.57
C ILE A 77 -51.19 5.67 37.25
N LYS A 78 -52.03 6.13 36.31
CA LYS A 78 -51.54 6.65 35.02
C LYS A 78 -50.62 7.86 35.16
N ALA A 79 -50.80 8.69 36.18
CA ALA A 79 -49.90 9.81 36.44
C ALA A 79 -48.54 9.32 36.95
N LEU A 80 -48.53 8.36 37.89
CA LEU A 80 -47.31 7.72 38.37
C LEU A 80 -46.57 6.98 37.27
N ASP A 81 -47.28 6.14 36.53
CA ASP A 81 -46.72 5.29 35.48
C ASP A 81 -46.02 6.16 34.40
N ARG A 82 -46.63 7.30 34.04
CA ARG A 82 -45.99 8.31 33.17
C ARG A 82 -44.74 8.92 33.79
N TRP A 83 -44.74 9.18 35.09
CA TRP A 83 -43.58 9.74 35.77
C TRP A 83 -42.42 8.73 35.81
N LEU A 84 -42.69 7.46 36.14
CA LEU A 84 -41.69 6.39 36.16
C LEU A 84 -41.04 6.21 34.78
N LEU A 85 -41.85 6.14 33.72
CA LEU A 85 -41.35 6.06 32.33
C LEU A 85 -40.44 7.23 31.98
N LYS A 86 -40.87 8.46 32.27
CA LYS A 86 -40.09 9.67 31.98
C LYS A 86 -38.76 9.72 32.76
N ASN A 87 -38.69 9.07 33.92
CA ASN A 87 -37.54 9.10 34.82
C ASN A 87 -36.83 7.74 34.92
N ALA A 88 -36.98 6.87 33.92
CA ALA A 88 -36.36 5.54 33.90
C ALA A 88 -34.84 5.57 34.12
N THR A 89 -34.16 6.58 33.57
CA THR A 89 -32.72 6.82 33.74
C THR A 89 -32.35 7.08 35.20
N LEU A 90 -33.11 7.94 35.88
CA LEU A 90 -32.94 8.24 37.30
C LEU A 90 -33.11 6.98 38.14
N VAL A 91 -34.22 6.27 37.94
CA VAL A 91 -34.55 5.03 38.66
C VAL A 91 -33.44 4.00 38.50
N ASN A 92 -33.01 3.76 37.25
CA ASN A 92 -31.95 2.78 36.99
C ASN A 92 -30.61 3.20 37.63
N LYS A 93 -30.28 4.50 37.60
CA LYS A 93 -29.05 5.01 38.21
C LYS A 93 -29.04 4.89 39.74
N VAL A 94 -30.18 5.09 40.42
CA VAL A 94 -30.26 5.02 41.89
C VAL A 94 -30.10 3.58 42.40
N ILE A 95 -30.88 2.64 41.84
CA ILE A 95 -31.00 1.29 42.41
C ILE A 95 -30.32 0.18 41.59
N GLN A 96 -29.85 0.45 40.37
CA GLN A 96 -29.40 -0.58 39.41
C GLN A 96 -30.52 -1.59 39.14
N LEU A 97 -31.53 -1.15 38.39
CA LEU A 97 -32.81 -1.85 38.22
C LEU A 97 -32.63 -3.30 37.72
N ASP A 98 -31.65 -3.54 36.85
CA ASP A 98 -31.36 -4.87 36.31
C ASP A 98 -30.96 -5.88 37.40
N ARG A 99 -30.18 -5.45 38.41
CA ARG A 99 -29.77 -6.32 39.52
C ARG A 99 -30.95 -6.73 40.39
N TRP A 100 -31.88 -5.82 40.63
CA TRP A 100 -33.09 -6.10 41.39
C TRP A 100 -34.06 -6.97 40.61
N ARG A 101 -34.16 -6.79 39.28
CA ARG A 101 -34.96 -7.65 38.41
C ARG A 101 -34.51 -9.12 38.49
N GLU A 102 -33.19 -9.36 38.46
CA GLU A 102 -32.62 -10.71 38.61
C GLU A 102 -32.90 -11.33 39.99
N GLN A 103 -32.92 -10.51 41.05
CA GLN A 103 -33.11 -10.99 42.42
C GLN A 103 -34.58 -11.20 42.79
N CYS A 104 -35.46 -10.30 42.37
CA CYS A 104 -36.87 -10.31 42.72
C CYS A 104 -37.71 -11.18 41.77
N GLY A 105 -37.26 -11.39 40.52
CA GLY A 105 -37.98 -12.15 39.51
C GLY A 105 -39.43 -11.68 39.28
N PRO A 106 -39.68 -10.38 39.04
CA PRO A 106 -41.03 -9.86 38.86
C PRO A 106 -41.71 -10.43 37.60
N ASP A 107 -43.05 -10.52 37.64
CA ASP A 107 -43.86 -11.01 36.52
C ASP A 107 -43.71 -10.13 35.26
N ASN A 108 -43.89 -10.74 34.09
CA ASN A 108 -43.76 -10.05 32.80
C ASN A 108 -44.73 -8.86 32.63
N ASP A 109 -45.85 -8.85 33.36
CA ASP A 109 -46.86 -7.80 33.31
C ASP A 109 -46.47 -6.56 34.18
N ALA A 110 -45.44 -6.68 35.01
CA ALA A 110 -44.92 -5.62 35.88
C ALA A 110 -43.91 -4.72 35.15
N TRP A 111 -44.35 -4.07 34.07
CA TRP A 111 -43.50 -3.30 33.15
C TRP A 111 -42.59 -2.25 33.83
N TRP A 112 -42.95 -1.74 35.01
CA TRP A 112 -42.15 -0.77 35.78
C TRP A 112 -40.81 -1.35 36.27
N TRP A 113 -40.64 -2.67 36.32
CA TRP A 113 -39.34 -3.32 36.55
C TRP A 113 -38.49 -3.45 35.28
N HIS A 114 -39.09 -3.23 34.11
CA HIS A 114 -38.48 -3.43 32.78
C HIS A 114 -38.24 -2.11 32.03
N MET A 115 -38.19 -0.98 32.75
CA MET A 115 -37.91 0.33 32.15
C MET A 115 -36.51 0.37 31.52
N THR A 116 -36.43 0.79 30.26
CA THR A 116 -35.15 1.03 29.58
C THR A 116 -34.83 2.53 29.58
N PRO A 117 -33.60 2.94 29.90
CA PRO A 117 -33.22 4.35 29.87
C PRO A 117 -33.33 4.90 28.43
N GLU A 118 -33.76 6.16 28.28
CA GLU A 118 -33.72 6.85 26.99
C GLU A 118 -32.27 7.01 26.54
N VAL A 119 -31.84 6.15 25.61
CA VAL A 119 -30.54 6.24 24.94
C VAL A 119 -30.61 7.39 23.94
N SER A 120 -29.62 8.30 24.00
CA SER A 120 -29.44 9.38 23.02
C SER A 120 -29.55 8.82 21.59
N ALA A 121 -30.13 9.60 20.67
CA ALA A 121 -30.24 9.18 19.28
C ALA A 121 -28.87 8.90 18.63
N TRP A 122 -27.81 9.52 19.14
CA TRP A 122 -26.42 9.34 18.69
C TRP A 122 -25.83 8.00 19.16
N ASP A 123 -25.99 7.68 20.45
CA ASP A 123 -25.49 6.44 21.05
C ASP A 123 -26.12 5.17 20.44
N ARG A 124 -27.29 5.29 19.78
CA ARG A 124 -27.90 4.18 19.01
C ARG A 124 -27.01 3.69 17.87
N PHE A 125 -26.12 4.53 17.35
CA PHE A 125 -25.21 4.23 16.25
C PHE A 125 -23.78 3.93 16.71
N ASP A 126 -23.50 3.88 18.02
CA ASP A 126 -22.16 3.60 18.55
C ASP A 126 -21.56 2.30 18.00
N TRP A 127 -22.39 1.28 17.79
CA TRP A 127 -21.93 0.01 17.21
C TRP A 127 -21.36 0.19 15.79
N VAL A 128 -21.92 1.11 14.99
CA VAL A 128 -21.44 1.44 13.64
C VAL A 128 -20.09 2.15 13.72
N TRP A 129 -19.99 3.18 14.56
CA TRP A 129 -18.76 3.95 14.73
C TRP A 129 -17.61 3.10 15.28
N ASN A 130 -17.90 2.24 16.24
CA ASN A 130 -16.93 1.31 16.79
C ASN A 130 -16.48 0.28 15.74
N PHE A 131 -17.40 -0.27 14.95
CA PHE A 131 -17.05 -1.17 13.85
C PHE A 131 -16.19 -0.48 12.78
N ALA A 132 -16.55 0.73 12.37
CA ALA A 132 -15.76 1.53 11.43
C ALA A 132 -14.36 1.82 11.98
N THR A 133 -14.25 2.15 13.27
CA THR A 133 -12.97 2.35 13.95
C THR A 133 -12.09 1.11 13.88
N MET A 134 -12.65 -0.08 14.11
CA MET A 134 -11.91 -1.34 14.00
C MET A 134 -11.35 -1.57 12.60
N LEU A 135 -12.14 -1.29 11.56
CA LEU A 135 -11.67 -1.39 10.17
C LEU A 135 -10.53 -0.42 9.88
N VAL A 136 -10.67 0.84 10.29
CA VAL A 136 -9.65 1.89 10.10
C VAL A 136 -8.35 1.54 10.82
N ILE A 137 -8.42 1.08 12.08
CA ILE A 137 -7.25 0.63 12.84
C ILE A 137 -6.62 -0.59 12.18
N GLY A 138 -7.42 -1.55 11.69
CA GLY A 138 -6.92 -2.73 10.99
C GLY A 138 -6.15 -2.39 9.71
N LEU A 139 -6.69 -1.46 8.91
CA LEU A 139 -5.99 -0.94 7.73
C LEU A 139 -4.70 -0.21 8.10
N GLY A 140 -4.74 0.64 9.13
CA GLY A 140 -3.56 1.35 9.63
C GLY A 140 -2.47 0.40 10.12
N ALA A 141 -2.84 -0.64 10.85
CA ALA A 141 -1.93 -1.67 11.33
C ALA A 141 -1.24 -2.42 10.19
N SER A 142 -1.98 -2.72 9.10
CA SER A 142 -1.41 -3.34 7.92
C SER A 142 -0.29 -2.49 7.30
N HIS A 143 -0.53 -1.19 7.11
CA HIS A 143 0.51 -0.27 6.61
C HIS A 143 1.71 -0.14 7.56
N VAL A 144 1.48 -0.11 8.88
CA VAL A 144 2.58 -0.07 9.86
C VAL A 144 3.47 -1.30 9.72
N VAL A 145 2.91 -2.50 9.55
CA VAL A 145 3.69 -3.73 9.33
C VAL A 145 4.55 -3.60 8.06
N THR A 146 4.00 -3.05 6.99
CA THR A 146 4.73 -2.82 5.74
C THR A 146 5.90 -1.84 5.92
N ILE A 147 5.68 -0.72 6.60
CA ILE A 147 6.74 0.26 6.92
C ILE A 147 7.84 -0.39 7.76
N VAL A 148 7.48 -1.16 8.78
CA VAL A 148 8.44 -1.87 9.64
C VAL A 148 9.28 -2.87 8.85
N LYS A 149 8.66 -3.63 7.93
CA LYS A 149 9.37 -4.54 7.04
C LYS A 149 10.36 -3.80 6.15
N ALA A 150 9.94 -2.69 5.54
CA ALA A 150 10.82 -1.86 4.73
C ALA A 150 12.03 -1.38 5.56
N LEU A 151 11.82 -0.80 6.74
CA LEU A 151 12.91 -0.33 7.60
C LEU A 151 13.90 -1.43 8.02
N SER A 152 13.43 -2.68 8.10
CA SER A 152 14.25 -3.83 8.47
C SER A 152 15.17 -4.33 7.34
N VAL A 153 14.93 -3.93 6.08
CA VAL A 153 15.79 -4.29 4.96
C VAL A 153 17.16 -3.64 5.12
N GLY A 154 18.23 -4.45 5.06
CA GLY A 154 19.62 -3.99 5.13
C GLY A 154 20.12 -3.62 6.54
N ASP A 155 19.28 -3.69 7.58
CA ASP A 155 19.67 -3.41 8.97
C ASP A 155 19.27 -4.54 9.92
N LEU A 156 20.27 -5.35 10.31
CA LEU A 156 20.13 -6.48 11.23
C LEU A 156 19.66 -6.05 12.64
N THR A 157 19.96 -4.83 13.06
CA THR A 157 19.60 -4.31 14.38
C THR A 157 18.11 -3.93 14.42
N VAL A 158 17.65 -3.29 13.35
CA VAL A 158 16.23 -2.94 13.18
C VAL A 158 15.39 -4.21 12.99
N ALA A 159 15.87 -5.14 12.16
CA ALA A 159 15.20 -6.42 11.94
C ALA A 159 15.04 -7.25 13.22
N SER A 160 16.07 -7.32 14.08
CA SER A 160 16.01 -8.05 15.36
C SER A 160 15.12 -7.36 16.40
N THR A 161 15.15 -6.02 16.43
CA THR A 161 14.27 -5.22 17.31
C THR A 161 12.80 -5.44 16.95
N PHE A 162 12.47 -5.43 15.64
CA PHE A 162 11.10 -5.61 15.18
C PHE A 162 10.67 -7.07 15.05
N SER A 163 11.57 -8.03 14.84
CA SER A 163 11.21 -9.46 14.91
C SER A 163 10.74 -9.81 16.32
N THR A 164 11.36 -9.22 17.34
CA THR A 164 10.94 -9.38 18.74
C THR A 164 9.55 -8.78 18.97
N ILE A 165 9.29 -7.59 18.43
CA ILE A 165 7.96 -6.95 18.50
C ILE A 165 6.92 -7.79 17.73
N ALA A 166 7.23 -8.28 16.53
CA ALA A 166 6.33 -9.10 15.71
C ALA A 166 6.03 -10.48 16.33
N GLN A 167 7.02 -11.13 16.95
CA GLN A 167 6.89 -12.46 17.55
C GLN A 167 6.25 -12.43 18.95
N VAL A 168 6.46 -11.36 19.74
CA VAL A 168 6.02 -11.33 21.15
C VAL A 168 4.64 -10.68 21.33
N GLY A 169 4.16 -9.90 20.36
CA GLY A 169 2.81 -9.36 20.49
C GLY A 169 2.51 -8.09 19.70
N GLY A 170 3.20 -7.76 18.62
CA GLY A 170 2.96 -6.53 17.86
C GLY A 170 1.58 -6.51 17.21
N LEU A 171 1.18 -7.62 16.57
CA LEU A 171 -0.19 -7.77 16.07
C LEU A 171 -1.21 -7.94 17.21
N ALA A 172 -0.83 -8.63 18.29
CA ALA A 172 -1.70 -8.84 19.44
C ALA A 172 -1.93 -7.55 20.23
N ALA A 173 -0.94 -6.68 20.42
CA ALA A 173 -1.05 -5.43 21.15
C ALA A 173 -1.86 -4.40 20.37
N ILE A 174 -1.73 -4.36 19.04
CA ILE A 174 -2.54 -3.47 18.18
C ILE A 174 -3.99 -4.00 18.06
N SER A 175 -4.19 -5.31 18.05
CA SER A 175 -5.53 -5.92 18.04
C SER A 175 -6.15 -6.20 19.42
N GLN A 176 -5.43 -6.02 20.53
CA GLN A 176 -5.96 -6.26 21.88
C GLN A 176 -5.90 -5.02 22.78
N GLY A 177 -5.02 -4.04 22.51
CA GLY A 177 -4.83 -2.87 23.37
C GLY A 177 -6.01 -1.89 23.40
N THR A 178 -6.75 -1.74 22.29
CA THR A 178 -7.98 -0.92 22.17
C THR A 178 -9.26 -1.77 22.10
N LEU A 179 -9.14 -3.07 21.80
CA LEU A 179 -10.26 -4.00 21.63
C LEU A 179 -10.65 -4.73 22.92
N THR A 180 -9.79 -4.77 23.93
CA THR A 180 -10.11 -5.30 25.27
C THR A 180 -10.97 -4.32 26.06
N ALA A 181 -11.76 -4.83 27.01
CA ALA A 181 -12.54 -4.00 27.92
C ALA A 181 -11.67 -2.96 28.66
N SER A 182 -10.48 -3.37 29.09
CA SER A 182 -9.48 -2.51 29.74
C SER A 182 -8.92 -1.41 28.83
N GLY A 183 -8.79 -1.68 27.52
CA GLY A 183 -8.42 -0.69 26.51
C GLY A 183 -9.48 0.40 26.35
N ARG A 184 -10.75 -0.01 26.23
CA ARG A 184 -11.90 0.90 26.10
C ARG A 184 -12.07 1.79 27.34
N ASP A 185 -11.89 1.25 28.54
CA ASP A 185 -11.97 2.03 29.79
C ASP A 185 -10.88 3.10 29.89
N ARG A 186 -9.67 2.81 29.40
CA ARG A 186 -8.58 3.81 29.34
C ARG A 186 -8.89 4.93 28.35
N VAL A 187 -9.36 4.57 27.15
CA VAL A 187 -9.75 5.57 26.13
C VAL A 187 -10.88 6.45 26.66
N LYS A 188 -11.89 5.87 27.31
CA LYS A 188 -12.99 6.61 27.93
C LYS A 188 -12.50 7.57 29.00
N THR A 189 -11.65 7.12 29.93
CA THR A 189 -11.04 7.98 30.96
C THR A 189 -10.28 9.16 30.35
N ILE A 190 -9.56 8.94 29.25
CA ILE A 190 -8.82 10.00 28.54
C ILE A 190 -9.80 11.00 27.90
N LEU A 191 -10.84 10.52 27.22
CA LEU A 191 -11.85 11.39 26.59
C LEU A 191 -12.62 12.22 27.61
N GLU A 192 -12.96 11.63 28.76
CA GLU A 192 -13.57 12.35 29.89
C GLU A 192 -12.62 13.41 30.45
N SER A 193 -11.32 13.11 30.55
CA SER A 193 -10.32 14.10 30.98
C SER A 193 -10.20 15.29 30.01
N LEU A 194 -10.44 15.04 28.71
CA LEU A 194 -10.50 16.05 27.65
C LEU A 194 -11.88 16.72 27.52
N ARG A 195 -12.83 16.43 28.44
CA ARG A 195 -14.19 16.97 28.47
C ARG A 195 -15.01 16.67 27.21
N VAL A 196 -14.76 15.54 26.56
CA VAL A 196 -15.58 15.06 25.43
C VAL A 196 -16.90 14.52 25.99
N PRO A 197 -18.06 15.04 25.56
CA PRO A 197 -19.36 14.52 25.98
C PRO A 197 -19.49 13.02 25.68
N THR A 198 -20.09 12.25 26.59
CA THR A 198 -20.20 10.79 26.47
C THR A 198 -20.85 10.35 25.16
N GLN A 199 -21.81 11.12 24.68
CA GLN A 199 -22.57 10.88 23.44
C GLN A 199 -21.78 11.06 22.13
N PHE A 200 -20.53 11.55 22.18
CA PHE A 200 -19.69 11.78 20.99
C PHE A 200 -18.36 11.01 21.05
N GLN A 201 -18.18 10.15 22.06
CA GLN A 201 -16.89 9.50 22.30
C GLN A 201 -16.50 8.57 21.15
N SER A 202 -17.44 7.77 20.63
CA SER A 202 -17.18 6.85 19.53
C SER A 202 -16.84 7.57 18.22
N GLU A 203 -17.48 8.70 17.92
CA GLU A 203 -17.18 9.53 16.76
C GLU A 203 -15.79 10.16 16.86
N VAL A 204 -15.43 10.70 18.03
CA VAL A 204 -14.09 11.27 18.25
C VAL A 204 -13.01 10.21 18.10
N VAL A 205 -13.22 8.99 18.61
CA VAL A 205 -12.27 7.90 18.44
C VAL A 205 -12.09 7.54 16.95
N LEU A 206 -13.18 7.47 16.19
CA LEU A 206 -13.12 7.24 14.75
C LEU A 206 -12.31 8.33 14.04
N VAL A 207 -12.56 9.61 14.36
CA VAL A 207 -11.83 10.74 13.76
C VAL A 207 -10.33 10.63 14.05
N VAL A 208 -9.94 10.33 15.29
CA VAL A 208 -8.54 10.12 15.65
C VAL A 208 -7.94 8.93 14.89
N ALA A 209 -8.66 7.81 14.78
CA ALA A 209 -8.21 6.64 14.03
C ALA A 209 -7.99 6.97 12.54
N VAL A 210 -8.88 7.76 11.93
CA VAL A 210 -8.75 8.22 10.53
C VAL A 210 -7.54 9.14 10.37
N ILE A 211 -7.31 10.07 11.29
CA ILE A 211 -6.12 10.95 11.28
C ILE A 211 -4.83 10.10 11.34
N LEU A 212 -4.79 9.09 12.21
CA LEU A 212 -3.64 8.18 12.30
C LEU A 212 -3.46 7.37 11.02
N LEU A 213 -4.53 6.82 10.44
CA LEU A 213 -4.46 6.11 9.16
C LEU A 213 -3.90 7.01 8.05
N VAL A 214 -4.42 8.23 7.91
CA VAL A 214 -3.93 9.21 6.92
C VAL A 214 -2.45 9.54 7.17
N GLY A 215 -2.04 9.70 8.42
CA GLY A 215 -0.63 9.91 8.77
C GLY A 215 0.27 8.75 8.35
N VAL A 216 -0.16 7.51 8.60
CA VAL A 216 0.57 6.29 8.21
C VAL A 216 0.63 6.15 6.68
N MET A 217 -0.48 6.36 5.97
CA MET A 217 -0.51 6.31 4.51
C MET A 217 0.39 7.38 3.89
N SER A 218 0.35 8.61 4.41
CA SER A 218 1.21 9.71 3.96
C SER A 218 2.68 9.39 4.18
N THR A 219 3.02 8.78 5.31
CA THR A 219 4.38 8.34 5.63
C THR A 219 4.84 7.26 4.65
N SER A 220 3.99 6.28 4.35
CA SER A 220 4.29 5.22 3.37
C SER A 220 4.57 5.79 1.99
N SER A 221 3.74 6.72 1.51
CA SER A 221 3.93 7.38 0.21
C SER A 221 5.21 8.23 0.18
N TYR A 222 5.49 8.97 1.25
CA TYR A 222 6.73 9.75 1.38
C TYR A 222 7.97 8.85 1.33
N LEU A 223 7.98 7.76 2.11
CA LEU A 223 9.09 6.82 2.14
C LEU A 223 9.29 6.12 0.79
N LYS A 224 8.22 5.80 0.06
CA LYS A 224 8.31 5.22 -1.30
C LYS A 224 9.14 6.12 -2.21
N ASN A 225 8.76 7.38 -2.33
CA ASN A 225 9.45 8.34 -3.19
C ASN A 225 10.88 8.60 -2.71
N HIS A 226 11.06 8.72 -1.39
CA HIS A 226 12.39 8.89 -0.80
C HIS A 226 13.34 7.73 -1.14
N TYR A 227 12.85 6.49 -1.09
CA TYR A 227 13.65 5.31 -1.43
C TYR A 227 13.94 5.19 -2.92
N ASP A 228 13.00 5.55 -3.81
CA ASP A 228 13.27 5.63 -5.25
C ASP A 228 14.38 6.66 -5.56
N GLU A 229 14.22 7.89 -5.07
CA GLU A 229 15.20 8.96 -5.29
C GLU A 229 16.58 8.65 -4.68
N THR A 230 16.61 8.04 -3.50
CA THR A 230 17.86 7.65 -2.84
C THR A 230 18.51 6.48 -3.57
N GLY A 231 17.72 5.52 -4.03
CA GLY A 231 18.21 4.39 -4.83
C GLY A 231 18.82 4.84 -6.15
N ARG A 232 18.15 5.74 -6.89
CA ARG A 232 18.66 6.32 -8.14
C ARG A 232 19.96 7.09 -7.92
N ARG A 233 20.01 7.95 -6.89
CA ARG A 233 21.24 8.71 -6.56
C ARG A 233 22.39 7.79 -6.17
N ALA A 234 22.14 6.73 -5.41
CA ALA A 234 23.15 5.75 -5.04
C ALA A 234 23.63 4.96 -6.28
N TYR A 235 22.70 4.56 -7.15
CA TYR A 235 23.03 3.89 -8.41
C TYR A 235 23.91 4.77 -9.27
N ASP A 236 23.52 6.03 -9.49
CA ASP A 236 24.27 6.99 -10.31
C ASP A 236 25.69 7.22 -9.76
N ALA A 237 25.84 7.20 -8.43
CA ALA A 237 27.14 7.30 -7.74
C ALA A 237 27.97 6.01 -7.76
N GLY A 238 27.44 4.90 -8.30
CA GLY A 238 28.09 3.59 -8.32
C GLY A 238 28.01 2.81 -7.00
N ASP A 239 27.22 3.30 -6.04
CA ASP A 239 26.98 2.64 -4.76
C ASP A 239 25.84 1.63 -4.89
N LEU A 240 26.13 0.52 -5.57
CA LEU A 240 25.14 -0.50 -5.91
C LEU A 240 24.48 -1.13 -4.67
N ASN A 241 25.20 -1.27 -3.56
CA ASN A 241 24.67 -1.84 -2.33
C ASN A 241 23.59 -0.95 -1.71
N ASN A 242 23.83 0.36 -1.65
CA ASN A 242 22.85 1.31 -1.14
C ASN A 242 21.68 1.51 -2.12
N ALA A 243 21.95 1.42 -3.43
CA ALA A 243 20.92 1.43 -4.45
C ALA A 243 19.96 0.23 -4.29
N GLU A 244 20.52 -0.98 -4.23
CA GLU A 244 19.78 -2.23 -4.05
C GLU A 244 18.95 -2.19 -2.75
N THR A 245 19.58 -1.80 -1.63
CA THR A 245 18.88 -1.67 -0.34
C THR A 245 17.72 -0.69 -0.44
N SER A 246 17.91 0.47 -1.07
CA SER A 246 16.85 1.48 -1.19
C SER A 246 15.69 0.99 -2.05
N PHE A 247 15.96 0.38 -3.21
CA PHE A 247 14.90 -0.16 -4.05
C PHE A 247 14.18 -1.35 -3.41
N MET A 248 14.89 -2.24 -2.70
CA MET A 248 14.25 -3.30 -1.91
C MET A 248 13.32 -2.73 -0.81
N ARG A 249 13.71 -1.62 -0.16
CA ARG A 249 12.85 -0.93 0.82
C ARG A 249 11.60 -0.36 0.15
N GLY A 250 11.76 0.29 -1.00
CA GLY A 250 10.65 0.77 -1.82
C GLY A 250 9.68 -0.35 -2.22
N LEU A 251 10.21 -1.48 -2.69
CA LEU A 251 9.44 -2.66 -3.07
C LEU A 251 8.65 -3.27 -1.90
N GLN A 252 9.20 -3.22 -0.67
CA GLN A 252 8.43 -3.63 0.51
C GLN A 252 7.21 -2.73 0.74
N LEU A 253 7.32 -1.42 0.51
CA LEU A 253 6.23 -0.46 0.69
C LEU A 253 5.15 -0.58 -0.39
N ASP A 254 5.55 -0.89 -1.62
CA ASP A 254 4.64 -1.03 -2.76
C ASP A 254 5.06 -2.21 -3.65
N PRO A 255 4.62 -3.44 -3.32
CA PRO A 255 5.00 -4.64 -4.07
C PRO A 255 4.44 -4.73 -5.50
N GLN A 256 3.56 -3.81 -5.90
CA GLN A 256 2.97 -3.76 -7.24
C GLN A 256 3.63 -2.69 -8.12
N GLU A 257 4.51 -1.87 -7.54
CA GLU A 257 5.23 -0.83 -8.26
C GLU A 257 6.37 -1.45 -9.08
N ALA A 258 6.13 -1.60 -10.38
CA ALA A 258 7.07 -2.22 -11.32
C ALA A 258 8.41 -1.49 -11.42
N SER A 259 8.44 -0.19 -11.12
CA SER A 259 9.66 0.61 -11.24
C SER A 259 10.78 0.11 -10.32
N PHE A 260 10.48 -0.32 -9.09
CA PHE A 260 11.48 -0.89 -8.19
C PHE A 260 12.09 -2.20 -8.70
N ASP A 261 11.26 -3.08 -9.24
CA ASP A 261 11.73 -4.32 -9.86
C ASP A 261 12.61 -4.02 -11.09
N SER A 262 12.19 -3.09 -11.96
CA SER A 262 13.00 -2.69 -13.11
C SER A 262 14.38 -2.13 -12.69
N GLU A 263 14.46 -1.38 -11.59
CA GLU A 263 15.72 -0.86 -11.06
C GLU A 263 16.60 -1.95 -10.42
N LEU A 264 16.03 -2.86 -9.63
CA LEU A 264 16.74 -4.01 -9.06
C LEU A 264 17.27 -4.92 -10.16
N GLY A 265 16.46 -5.17 -11.19
CA GLY A 265 16.87 -5.95 -12.36
C GLY A 265 18.09 -5.34 -13.05
N ARG A 266 18.09 -4.00 -13.22
CA ARG A 266 19.22 -3.26 -13.79
C ARG A 266 20.48 -3.37 -12.94
N ILE A 267 20.37 -3.29 -11.62
CA ILE A 267 21.50 -3.50 -10.69
C ILE A 267 22.06 -4.91 -10.88
N TYR A 268 21.25 -5.96 -10.78
CA TYR A 268 21.73 -7.33 -10.90
C TYR A 268 22.33 -7.62 -12.28
N GLU A 269 21.76 -7.05 -13.32
CA GLU A 269 22.29 -7.20 -14.67
C GLU A 269 23.66 -6.52 -14.85
N SER A 270 23.85 -5.33 -14.25
CA SER A 270 25.11 -4.59 -14.29
C SER A 270 26.29 -5.39 -13.70
N ILE A 271 26.02 -6.23 -12.69
CA ILE A 271 27.01 -7.09 -12.04
C ILE A 271 27.00 -8.53 -12.58
N GLY A 272 26.22 -8.81 -13.64
CA GLY A 272 26.21 -10.09 -14.33
C GLY A 272 25.35 -11.18 -13.67
N MET A 273 24.54 -10.85 -12.66
CA MET A 273 23.59 -11.76 -12.01
C MET A 273 22.30 -11.91 -12.83
N GLN A 274 22.41 -12.59 -13.98
CA GLN A 274 21.33 -12.69 -14.99
C GLN A 274 20.05 -13.35 -14.49
N GLU A 275 20.16 -14.34 -13.59
CA GLU A 275 18.99 -15.03 -13.03
C GLU A 275 18.15 -14.07 -12.18
N SER A 276 18.79 -13.40 -11.21
CA SER A 276 18.14 -12.39 -10.36
C SER A 276 17.60 -11.22 -11.17
N ALA A 277 18.34 -10.75 -12.18
CA ALA A 277 17.86 -9.72 -13.09
C ALA A 277 16.58 -10.15 -13.83
N GLY A 278 16.57 -11.40 -14.32
CA GLY A 278 15.42 -11.98 -15.00
C GLY A 278 14.18 -12.09 -14.11
N ASP A 279 14.34 -12.48 -12.85
CA ASP A 279 13.23 -12.58 -11.89
C ASP A 279 12.55 -11.23 -11.67
N HIS A 280 13.34 -10.16 -11.51
CA HIS A 280 12.81 -8.81 -11.33
C HIS A 280 12.17 -8.26 -12.61
N TYR A 281 12.83 -8.36 -13.77
CA TYR A 281 12.22 -7.93 -15.03
C TYR A 281 10.92 -8.69 -15.33
N TYR A 282 10.83 -9.97 -14.95
CA TYR A 282 9.59 -10.74 -15.08
C TYR A 282 8.45 -10.17 -14.23
N GLN A 283 8.72 -9.68 -13.00
CA GLN A 283 7.68 -8.98 -12.23
C GLN A 283 7.23 -7.69 -12.93
N GLY A 284 8.15 -6.92 -13.50
CA GLY A 284 7.81 -5.75 -14.34
C GLY A 284 6.89 -6.11 -15.51
N VAL A 285 7.18 -7.21 -16.22
CA VAL A 285 6.31 -7.73 -17.28
C VAL A 285 4.92 -8.10 -16.76
N ARG A 286 4.83 -8.74 -15.59
CA ARG A 286 3.54 -9.10 -14.97
C ARG A 286 2.70 -7.89 -14.58
N ALA A 287 3.36 -6.81 -14.16
CA ALA A 287 2.73 -5.53 -13.87
C ALA A 287 2.38 -4.72 -15.13
N GLY A 288 2.78 -5.17 -16.32
CA GLY A 288 2.51 -4.50 -17.58
C GLY A 288 3.49 -3.38 -17.93
N ASP A 289 4.65 -3.31 -17.27
CA ASP A 289 5.66 -2.30 -17.53
C ASP A 289 6.40 -2.55 -18.87
N LEU A 290 6.39 -1.55 -19.74
CA LEU A 290 7.08 -1.61 -21.03
C LEU A 290 8.60 -1.64 -20.86
N ALA A 291 9.15 -0.97 -19.84
CA ALA A 291 10.58 -1.01 -19.57
C ALA A 291 11.01 -2.42 -19.14
N GLY A 292 10.25 -3.07 -18.25
CA GLY A 292 10.42 -4.48 -17.90
C GLY A 292 10.37 -5.43 -19.10
N ILE A 293 9.44 -5.23 -20.05
CA ILE A 293 9.38 -6.02 -21.30
C ILE A 293 10.65 -5.81 -22.14
N ASN A 294 11.08 -4.57 -22.33
CA ASN A 294 12.31 -4.26 -23.08
C ASN A 294 13.53 -4.91 -22.43
N ASN A 295 13.69 -4.76 -21.12
CA ASN A 295 14.85 -5.24 -20.38
C ASN A 295 14.90 -6.77 -20.30
N LEU A 296 13.76 -7.43 -20.10
CA LEU A 296 13.67 -8.89 -20.19
C LEU A 296 14.01 -9.37 -21.61
N GLY A 297 13.46 -8.71 -22.64
CA GLY A 297 13.79 -8.99 -24.02
C GLY A 297 15.30 -8.88 -24.29
N ARG A 298 15.93 -7.78 -23.86
CA ARG A 298 17.37 -7.54 -23.97
C ARG A 298 18.21 -8.61 -23.27
N LEU A 299 17.86 -8.95 -22.02
CA LEU A 299 18.53 -9.98 -21.24
C LEU A 299 18.49 -11.35 -21.94
N LEU A 300 17.33 -11.72 -22.50
CA LEU A 300 17.11 -13.00 -23.17
C LEU A 300 17.91 -13.19 -24.47
N ILE A 301 18.42 -12.12 -25.09
CA ILE A 301 19.27 -12.22 -26.28
C ILE A 301 20.51 -13.09 -25.99
N ASN A 302 21.10 -12.91 -24.81
CA ASN A 302 22.37 -13.54 -24.44
C ASN A 302 22.32 -14.41 -23.19
N ARG A 303 21.24 -14.36 -22.41
CA ARG A 303 21.07 -15.23 -21.25
C ARG A 303 21.03 -16.69 -21.68
N MET A 304 21.78 -17.52 -20.95
CA MET A 304 21.70 -18.96 -21.08
C MET A 304 20.50 -19.47 -20.29
N ASN A 305 19.62 -20.24 -20.91
CA ASN A 305 18.55 -20.89 -20.16
C ASN A 305 19.16 -21.93 -19.21
N PRO A 306 18.88 -21.87 -17.90
CA PRO A 306 19.52 -22.76 -16.92
C PRO A 306 19.12 -24.23 -17.09
N ILE A 307 17.96 -24.50 -17.71
CA ILE A 307 17.44 -25.85 -17.94
C ILE A 307 17.96 -26.40 -19.28
N THR A 308 17.76 -25.66 -20.37
CA THR A 308 18.11 -26.15 -21.72
C THR A 308 19.57 -25.93 -22.06
N GLN A 309 20.32 -25.13 -21.28
CA GLN A 309 21.70 -24.74 -21.54
C GLN A 309 21.89 -24.17 -22.97
N ALA A 310 20.86 -23.48 -23.46
CA ALA A 310 20.86 -22.82 -24.75
C ALA A 310 20.34 -21.38 -24.63
N ARG A 311 20.82 -20.50 -25.52
CA ARG A 311 20.23 -19.17 -25.75
C ARG A 311 18.97 -19.31 -26.61
N ASP A 312 17.99 -18.45 -26.39
CA ASP A 312 16.79 -18.36 -27.22
C ASP A 312 16.53 -16.90 -27.65
N PRO A 313 17.29 -16.38 -28.64
CA PRO A 313 17.08 -15.04 -29.16
C PRO A 313 15.73 -14.87 -29.86
N ARG A 314 15.02 -15.95 -30.24
CA ARG A 314 13.67 -15.84 -30.81
C ARG A 314 12.63 -15.51 -29.74
N LEU A 315 12.80 -16.03 -28.52
CA LEU A 315 11.99 -15.60 -27.39
C LEU A 315 12.21 -14.11 -27.08
N ALA A 316 13.47 -13.65 -27.12
CA ALA A 316 13.79 -12.23 -27.00
C ALA A 316 13.06 -11.38 -28.05
N GLN A 317 13.11 -11.77 -29.33
CA GLN A 317 12.36 -11.09 -30.40
C GLN A 317 10.87 -11.00 -30.11
N SER A 318 10.26 -12.07 -29.59
CA SER A 318 8.83 -12.10 -29.28
C SER A 318 8.45 -11.05 -28.24
N PHE A 319 9.22 -10.94 -27.14
CA PHE A 319 9.01 -9.89 -26.13
C PHE A 319 9.23 -8.49 -26.71
N LEU A 320 10.30 -8.31 -27.50
CA LEU A 320 10.66 -7.00 -28.06
C LEU A 320 9.66 -6.52 -29.11
N MET A 321 9.15 -7.40 -29.96
CA MET A 321 8.09 -7.06 -30.92
C MET A 321 6.77 -6.72 -30.20
N LEU A 322 6.41 -7.50 -29.17
CA LEU A 322 5.23 -7.22 -28.36
C LEU A 322 5.32 -5.84 -27.69
N GLY A 323 6.47 -5.52 -27.10
CA GLY A 323 6.70 -4.23 -26.46
C GLY A 323 6.77 -3.07 -27.46
N LEU A 324 7.39 -3.28 -28.63
CA LEU A 324 7.46 -2.28 -29.70
C LEU A 324 6.06 -1.93 -30.22
N GLN A 325 5.19 -2.92 -30.43
CA GLN A 325 3.81 -2.67 -30.84
C GLN A 325 3.06 -1.77 -29.83
N ARG A 326 3.30 -1.99 -28.53
CA ARG A 326 2.64 -1.23 -27.47
C ARG A 326 3.21 0.17 -27.31
N VAL A 327 4.53 0.33 -27.34
CA VAL A 327 5.16 1.66 -27.20
C VAL A 327 4.78 2.58 -28.35
N GLU A 328 4.64 2.05 -29.58
CA GLU A 328 4.21 2.82 -30.75
C GLU A 328 2.73 3.22 -30.69
N SER A 329 1.94 2.56 -29.86
CA SER A 329 0.51 2.86 -29.65
C SER A 329 0.23 3.84 -28.51
N LEU A 330 1.26 4.30 -27.78
CA LEU A 330 1.08 5.24 -26.68
C LEU A 330 0.60 6.61 -27.19
N GLU A 331 -0.35 7.22 -26.46
CA GLU A 331 -0.81 8.58 -26.75
C GLU A 331 0.34 9.60 -26.65
N GLN A 332 1.19 9.43 -25.63
CA GLN A 332 2.40 10.22 -25.44
C GLN A 332 3.60 9.40 -25.89
N ARG A 333 4.24 9.89 -26.95
CA ARG A 333 5.37 9.24 -27.58
C ARG A 333 6.57 9.18 -26.62
N ASN A 334 7.14 7.99 -26.43
CA ASN A 334 8.35 7.79 -25.63
C ASN A 334 9.53 7.38 -26.53
N LEU A 335 10.30 8.38 -26.97
CA LEU A 335 11.42 8.19 -27.89
C LEU A 335 12.50 7.25 -27.33
N ASN A 336 12.79 7.33 -26.03
CA ASN A 336 13.78 6.48 -25.37
C ASN A 336 13.37 5.00 -25.40
N LEU A 337 12.12 4.68 -25.08
CA LEU A 337 11.64 3.30 -25.15
C LEU A 337 11.54 2.81 -26.59
N GLU A 338 11.06 3.64 -27.53
CA GLU A 338 11.08 3.29 -28.96
C GLU A 338 12.50 2.97 -29.43
N TYR A 339 13.48 3.81 -29.07
CA TYR A 339 14.89 3.59 -29.38
C TYR A 339 15.35 2.22 -28.85
N GLN A 340 15.12 1.97 -27.56
CA GLN A 340 15.56 0.75 -26.90
C GLN A 340 14.92 -0.51 -27.51
N PHE A 341 13.61 -0.48 -27.79
CA PHE A 341 12.95 -1.60 -28.46
C PHE A 341 13.50 -1.85 -29.86
N ASN A 342 13.69 -0.80 -30.67
CA ASN A 342 14.25 -0.95 -32.02
C ASN A 342 15.70 -1.46 -31.99
N ARG A 343 16.53 -0.92 -31.10
CA ARG A 343 17.93 -1.34 -30.92
C ARG A 343 18.01 -2.80 -30.49
N ASN A 344 17.29 -3.18 -29.44
CA ASN A 344 17.32 -4.53 -28.89
C ASN A 344 16.71 -5.54 -29.87
N LEU A 345 15.63 -5.19 -30.58
CA LEU A 345 15.04 -6.05 -31.60
C LEU A 345 16.02 -6.27 -32.76
N GLY A 346 16.69 -5.20 -33.20
CA GLY A 346 17.77 -5.28 -34.19
C GLY A 346 18.91 -6.22 -33.75
N TRP A 347 19.33 -6.15 -32.49
CA TRP A 347 20.33 -7.06 -31.93
C TRP A 347 19.84 -8.51 -31.87
N ALA A 348 18.60 -8.74 -31.44
CA ALA A 348 18.02 -10.08 -31.39
C ALA A 348 17.86 -10.71 -32.79
N LEU A 349 17.54 -9.91 -33.81
CA LEU A 349 17.46 -10.33 -35.21
C LEU A 349 18.83 -10.65 -35.80
N LEU A 350 19.86 -9.87 -35.43
CA LEU A 350 21.25 -10.14 -35.77
C LEU A 350 21.70 -11.50 -35.22
N GLU A 351 21.38 -11.83 -33.96
CA GLU A 351 21.72 -13.14 -33.37
C GLU A 351 20.96 -14.31 -34.02
N THR A 352 19.87 -14.05 -34.74
CA THR A 352 19.16 -15.06 -35.56
C THR A 352 19.49 -14.98 -37.05
N GLU A 353 20.47 -14.16 -37.44
CA GLU A 353 20.93 -13.98 -38.82
C GLU A 353 19.88 -13.41 -39.79
N ASP A 354 18.82 -12.76 -39.26
CA ASP A 354 17.85 -12.02 -40.08
C ASP A 354 18.38 -10.60 -40.33
N TYR A 355 19.42 -10.52 -41.17
CA TYR A 355 20.19 -9.31 -41.38
C TYR A 355 19.36 -8.18 -42.00
N GLU A 356 18.45 -8.49 -42.92
CA GLU A 356 17.60 -7.47 -43.56
C GLU A 356 16.62 -6.84 -42.57
N ALA A 357 15.97 -7.64 -41.72
CA ALA A 357 15.15 -7.10 -40.66
C ALA A 357 15.99 -6.34 -39.62
N ALA A 358 17.17 -6.86 -39.26
CA ALA A 358 18.08 -6.20 -38.32
C ALA A 358 18.47 -4.80 -38.82
N LYS A 359 18.88 -4.64 -40.09
CA LYS A 359 19.19 -3.34 -40.70
C LYS A 359 18.04 -2.34 -40.54
N LYS A 360 16.81 -2.77 -40.83
CA LYS A 360 15.61 -1.93 -40.74
C LYS A 360 15.43 -1.36 -39.33
N TYR A 361 15.44 -2.21 -38.30
CA TYR A 361 15.22 -1.76 -36.92
C TYR A 361 16.41 -0.97 -36.37
N LEU A 362 17.64 -1.34 -36.71
CA LEU A 362 18.84 -0.62 -36.27
C LEU A 362 18.94 0.79 -36.88
N ARG A 363 18.61 0.95 -38.17
CA ARG A 363 18.52 2.28 -38.79
C ARG A 363 17.44 3.15 -38.13
N LYS A 364 16.29 2.56 -37.78
CA LYS A 364 15.25 3.27 -37.04
C LYS A 364 15.73 3.67 -35.65
N ALA A 365 16.44 2.80 -34.93
CA ALA A 365 17.06 3.14 -33.65
C ALA A 365 18.04 4.30 -33.81
N ILE A 366 18.94 4.28 -34.79
CA ILE A 366 19.89 5.38 -35.05
C ILE A 366 19.15 6.70 -35.34
N ALA A 367 18.06 6.67 -36.11
CA ALA A 367 17.27 7.87 -36.39
C ALA A 367 16.57 8.43 -35.14
N LEU A 368 16.17 7.56 -34.20
CA LEU A 368 15.60 7.96 -32.91
C LEU A 368 16.68 8.51 -31.96
N ASP A 369 17.85 7.87 -31.90
CA ASP A 369 19.01 8.29 -31.10
C ASP A 369 19.37 9.76 -31.37
N ARG A 370 19.41 10.15 -32.65
CA ARG A 370 19.68 11.54 -33.08
C ARG A 370 18.64 12.57 -32.62
N GLN A 371 17.43 12.14 -32.28
CA GLN A 371 16.35 13.02 -31.81
C GLN A 371 16.35 13.19 -30.30
N ILE A 372 16.94 12.25 -29.57
CA ILE A 372 17.00 12.24 -28.12
C ILE A 372 18.14 13.16 -27.69
N LYS A 373 17.83 14.17 -26.87
CA LYS A 373 18.82 15.16 -26.42
C LYS A 373 19.41 14.80 -25.06
N GLU A 374 18.67 14.01 -24.31
CA GLU A 374 19.05 13.50 -23.01
C GLU A 374 20.14 12.44 -23.14
N ASP A 375 20.94 12.28 -22.08
CA ASP A 375 21.89 11.19 -21.99
C ASP A 375 21.13 9.86 -21.81
N GLN A 376 21.03 9.09 -22.90
CA GLN A 376 20.32 7.81 -22.89
C GLN A 376 21.25 6.62 -22.69
N ILE A 377 20.73 5.61 -22.01
CA ILE A 377 21.43 4.35 -21.79
C ILE A 377 21.46 3.56 -23.12
N GLY A 378 22.57 2.90 -23.43
CA GLY A 378 22.69 2.14 -24.67
C GLY A 378 22.89 3.02 -25.92
N ALA A 379 23.09 4.34 -25.78
CA ALA A 379 23.32 5.27 -26.89
C ALA A 379 24.44 4.77 -27.81
N GLY A 380 24.34 5.03 -29.12
CA GLY A 380 25.39 4.71 -30.09
C GLY A 380 25.60 3.21 -30.39
N MET A 381 25.12 2.30 -29.55
CA MET A 381 25.30 0.86 -29.75
C MET A 381 24.56 0.31 -30.98
N ALA A 382 23.50 0.99 -31.43
CA ALA A 382 22.85 0.66 -32.69
C ALA A 382 23.80 0.79 -33.90
N TYR A 383 24.77 1.71 -33.86
CA TYR A 383 25.82 1.80 -34.88
C TYR A 383 26.72 0.55 -34.85
N CYS A 384 27.09 0.07 -33.67
CA CYS A 384 27.92 -1.14 -33.52
C CYS A 384 27.22 -2.38 -34.10
N PHE A 385 25.94 -2.56 -33.79
CA PHE A 385 25.17 -3.68 -34.32
C PHE A 385 25.01 -3.57 -35.84
N LEU A 386 24.72 -2.37 -36.36
CA LEU A 386 24.52 -2.19 -37.79
C LEU A 386 25.81 -2.38 -38.58
N ALA A 387 26.94 -1.90 -38.06
CA ALA A 387 28.26 -2.14 -38.63
C ALA A 387 28.52 -3.65 -38.79
N HIS A 388 28.29 -4.42 -37.72
CA HIS A 388 28.47 -5.87 -37.79
C HIS A 388 27.51 -6.57 -38.75
N VAL A 389 26.25 -6.13 -38.81
CA VAL A 389 25.28 -6.62 -39.79
C VAL A 389 25.77 -6.37 -41.22
N LEU A 390 26.33 -5.19 -41.50
CA LEU A 390 26.85 -4.84 -42.83
C LEU A 390 28.15 -5.59 -43.19
N GLU A 391 28.96 -6.02 -42.22
CA GLU A 391 30.08 -6.94 -42.48
C GLU A 391 29.58 -8.32 -42.95
N LYS A 392 28.49 -8.81 -42.35
CA LYS A 392 27.91 -10.13 -42.65
C LYS A 392 27.07 -10.13 -43.90
N ALA A 393 26.32 -9.05 -44.13
CA ALA A 393 25.42 -8.86 -45.24
C ALA A 393 25.52 -7.41 -45.77
N PRO A 394 26.54 -7.09 -46.57
CA PRO A 394 26.69 -5.76 -47.16
C PRO A 394 25.47 -5.39 -48.00
N ASP A 395 25.11 -4.11 -48.01
CA ASP A 395 24.10 -3.63 -48.95
C ASP A 395 24.63 -3.74 -50.39
N PRO A 396 23.76 -4.05 -51.36
CA PRO A 396 24.14 -4.01 -52.76
C PRO A 396 24.61 -2.60 -53.11
N PRO A 397 25.69 -2.44 -53.89
CA PRO A 397 26.16 -1.13 -54.32
C PRO A 397 25.02 -0.40 -55.04
N GLY A 398 24.56 0.70 -54.45
CA GLY A 398 23.46 1.50 -54.99
C GLY A 398 23.84 2.15 -56.32
N THR A 399 22.87 2.32 -57.22
CA THR A 399 23.07 2.98 -58.51
C THR A 399 23.18 4.51 -58.41
N GLU A 400 22.76 5.14 -57.31
CA GLU A 400 22.73 6.61 -57.17
C GLU A 400 23.02 7.15 -55.74
N GLY A 401 23.68 6.37 -54.86
CA GLY A 401 24.06 6.83 -53.52
C GLY A 401 25.33 6.17 -53.01
N MET A 402 26.10 6.86 -52.15
CA MET A 402 27.21 6.23 -51.42
C MET A 402 26.65 5.05 -50.63
N ALA A 403 27.17 3.84 -50.89
CA ALA A 403 26.85 2.67 -50.10
C ALA A 403 27.27 2.93 -48.66
N GLU A 404 26.35 2.73 -47.70
CA GLU A 404 26.72 2.84 -46.29
C GLU A 404 27.70 1.69 -45.97
N THR A 405 28.93 2.01 -45.56
CA THR A 405 29.94 0.99 -45.30
C THR A 405 29.93 0.56 -43.84
N ALA A 406 30.27 -0.70 -43.58
CA ALA A 406 30.43 -1.20 -42.22
C ALA A 406 31.45 -0.37 -41.41
N GLU A 407 32.50 0.11 -42.07
CA GLU A 407 33.56 0.89 -41.43
C GLU A 407 33.08 2.26 -40.94
N ASP A 408 32.22 2.95 -41.71
CA ASP A 408 31.63 4.22 -41.28
C ASP A 408 30.80 4.04 -40.00
N PHE A 409 30.01 2.97 -39.93
CA PHE A 409 29.23 2.66 -38.73
C PHE A 409 30.09 2.21 -37.55
N TRP A 410 31.22 1.55 -37.78
CA TRP A 410 32.17 1.24 -36.71
C TRP A 410 32.84 2.49 -36.15
N ASN A 411 33.18 3.46 -36.97
CA ASN A 411 33.72 4.74 -36.50
C ASN A 411 32.72 5.45 -35.58
N HIS A 412 31.46 5.55 -36.01
CA HIS A 412 30.39 6.10 -35.17
C HIS A 412 30.09 5.27 -33.92
N CYS A 413 30.19 3.94 -34.00
CA CYS A 413 30.12 3.06 -32.82
C CYS A 413 31.18 3.49 -31.80
N VAL A 414 32.44 3.63 -32.19
CA VAL A 414 33.48 4.02 -31.21
C VAL A 414 33.27 5.42 -30.66
N GLU A 415 32.80 6.36 -31.47
CA GLU A 415 32.57 7.75 -31.05
C GLU A 415 31.43 7.90 -30.03
N CYS A 416 30.38 7.10 -30.15
CA CYS A 416 29.11 7.35 -29.47
C CYS A 416 28.59 6.18 -28.63
N ALA A 417 29.15 4.97 -28.77
CA ALA A 417 28.62 3.80 -28.10
C ALA A 417 28.83 3.83 -26.59
N ARG A 418 27.73 3.60 -25.89
CA ARG A 418 27.62 3.44 -24.44
C ARG A 418 26.93 2.12 -24.13
N PRO A 419 27.64 0.99 -24.04
CA PRO A 419 27.02 -0.29 -23.70
C PRO A 419 26.22 -0.17 -22.39
N GLU A 420 25.00 -0.69 -22.40
CA GLU A 420 24.10 -0.68 -21.24
C GLU A 420 24.49 -1.76 -20.22
N THR A 421 25.10 -2.85 -20.68
CA THR A 421 25.40 -4.02 -19.84
C THR A 421 26.75 -4.64 -20.13
N VAL A 422 27.25 -5.42 -19.17
CA VAL A 422 28.44 -6.26 -19.34
C VAL A 422 28.24 -7.26 -20.49
N LEU A 423 27.02 -7.74 -20.73
CA LEU A 423 26.72 -8.66 -21.83
C LEU A 423 26.85 -8.00 -23.20
N GLU A 424 26.40 -6.76 -23.32
CA GLU A 424 26.56 -5.98 -24.54
C GLU A 424 28.02 -5.63 -24.81
N TYR A 425 28.76 -5.21 -23.78
CA TYR A 425 30.20 -4.99 -23.91
C TYR A 425 30.94 -6.28 -24.28
N ARG A 426 30.56 -7.41 -23.67
CA ARG A 426 31.09 -8.73 -24.03
C ARG A 426 30.80 -9.10 -25.48
N TRP A 427 29.62 -8.75 -26.00
CA TRP A 427 29.28 -8.96 -27.41
C TRP A 427 30.24 -8.18 -28.32
N LEU A 428 30.48 -6.90 -28.02
CA LEU A 428 31.40 -6.06 -28.79
C LEU A 428 32.84 -6.60 -28.77
N MET A 429 33.30 -7.11 -27.62
CA MET A 429 34.61 -7.76 -27.51
C MET A 429 34.73 -9.03 -28.37
N LYS A 430 33.62 -9.76 -28.58
CA LYS A 430 33.61 -11.06 -29.28
C LYS A 430 33.53 -10.95 -30.80
N THR A 431 32.94 -9.88 -31.35
CA THR A 431 32.69 -9.73 -32.79
C THR A 431 33.93 -9.37 -33.63
N GLY A 432 35.14 -9.65 -33.13
CA GLY A 432 36.41 -9.38 -33.82
C GLY A 432 36.93 -7.95 -33.66
N ASN A 433 36.17 -7.08 -32.98
CA ASN A 433 36.46 -5.66 -32.81
C ASN A 433 36.94 -5.32 -31.38
N ALA A 434 37.63 -6.25 -30.71
CA ALA A 434 38.12 -6.06 -29.34
C ALA A 434 38.99 -4.80 -29.16
N HIS A 435 39.72 -4.38 -30.21
CA HIS A 435 40.50 -3.15 -30.20
C HIS A 435 39.60 -1.90 -30.16
N ARG A 436 38.46 -1.91 -30.87
CA ARG A 436 37.45 -0.83 -30.85
C ARG A 436 36.69 -0.79 -29.53
N ALA A 437 36.38 -1.96 -28.98
CA ALA A 437 35.72 -2.08 -27.69
C ALA A 437 36.49 -1.40 -26.54
N PHE A 438 37.82 -1.29 -26.63
CA PHE A 438 38.61 -0.55 -25.63
C PHE A 438 38.25 0.94 -25.54
N PHE A 439 37.71 1.51 -26.61
CA PHE A 439 37.46 2.94 -26.74
C PHE A 439 36.01 3.36 -26.51
N VAL A 440 35.08 2.40 -26.37
CA VAL A 440 33.67 2.73 -26.09
C VAL A 440 33.50 3.17 -24.64
N ASP A 441 32.50 4.01 -24.41
CA ASP A 441 32.22 4.58 -23.09
C ASP A 441 31.47 3.56 -22.22
N THR A 442 32.20 2.95 -21.28
CA THR A 442 31.65 1.92 -20.38
C THR A 442 31.03 2.48 -19.09
N SER A 443 30.96 3.80 -18.93
CA SER A 443 30.42 4.46 -17.73
C SER A 443 28.98 4.05 -17.41
N LYS A 444 28.20 3.66 -18.43
CA LYS A 444 26.80 3.24 -18.26
C LYS A 444 26.61 1.77 -17.90
N ILE A 445 27.67 0.94 -17.95
CA ILE A 445 27.58 -0.47 -17.55
C ILE A 445 27.43 -0.58 -16.03
N ILE A 446 28.30 0.12 -15.30
CA ILE A 446 28.23 0.31 -13.85
C ILE A 446 28.49 1.80 -13.63
N SER A 447 27.45 2.54 -13.24
CA SER A 447 27.54 3.98 -13.05
C SER A 447 28.56 4.35 -11.96
N GLY A 448 29.13 5.55 -12.01
CA GLY A 448 30.08 6.05 -11.01
C GLY A 448 31.53 5.57 -11.18
N LEU A 449 31.83 4.80 -12.22
CA LEU A 449 33.21 4.43 -12.62
C LEU A 449 33.86 5.46 -13.56
N ASP A 450 33.20 6.61 -13.76
CA ASP A 450 33.39 7.60 -14.83
C ASP A 450 34.71 8.37 -14.81
N ARG A 451 35.67 8.00 -13.94
CA ARG A 451 36.86 8.83 -13.68
C ARG A 451 37.72 9.12 -14.92
N ASN A 452 37.51 8.47 -16.07
CA ASN A 452 38.41 8.58 -17.23
C ASN A 452 37.76 8.64 -18.63
N ALA A 453 36.47 8.94 -18.81
CA ALA A 453 35.85 9.01 -20.15
C ALA A 453 36.57 10.02 -21.09
N ASN A 454 37.01 11.17 -20.55
CA ASN A 454 37.80 12.15 -21.31
C ASN A 454 39.23 11.68 -21.62
N GLN A 455 39.81 10.83 -20.77
CA GLN A 455 41.15 10.28 -20.99
C GLN A 455 41.12 9.19 -22.08
N GLN A 456 40.04 8.40 -22.14
CA GLN A 456 39.83 7.38 -23.18
C GLN A 456 39.66 8.01 -24.57
N ARG A 457 38.95 9.14 -24.68
CA ARG A 457 38.77 9.84 -25.95
C ARG A 457 40.06 10.38 -26.55
N ALA A 458 40.95 10.95 -25.72
CA ALA A 458 42.27 11.41 -26.18
C ALA A 458 43.18 10.26 -26.66
N VAL A 459 43.08 9.08 -26.02
CA VAL A 459 43.81 7.88 -26.46
C VAL A 459 43.24 7.35 -27.77
N PHE A 460 41.92 7.37 -27.95
CA PHE A 460 41.26 7.01 -29.21
C PHE A 460 41.68 7.90 -30.37
N ASP A 461 41.61 9.23 -30.20
CA ASP A 461 42.01 10.18 -31.24
C ASP A 461 43.47 9.96 -31.67
N THR A 462 44.35 9.64 -30.72
CA THR A 462 45.75 9.30 -31.00
C THR A 462 45.88 7.98 -31.79
N TYR A 463 45.13 6.96 -31.40
CA TYR A 463 45.11 5.67 -32.08
C TYR A 463 44.60 5.78 -33.53
N MET A 464 43.47 6.46 -33.75
CA MET A 464 42.89 6.63 -35.08
C MET A 464 43.79 7.43 -36.02
N ASN A 465 44.41 8.51 -35.52
CA ASN A 465 45.38 9.27 -36.30
C ASN A 465 46.59 8.41 -36.71
N THR A 466 47.02 7.50 -35.84
CA THR A 466 48.11 6.55 -36.14
C THR A 466 47.69 5.57 -37.24
N GLN A 467 46.52 4.93 -37.11
CA GLN A 467 46.00 3.98 -38.11
C GLN A 467 45.79 4.62 -39.49
N LEU A 468 45.23 5.83 -39.53
CA LEU A 468 45.06 6.58 -40.77
C LEU A 468 46.40 6.95 -41.42
N SER A 469 47.41 7.30 -40.61
CA SER A 469 48.77 7.58 -41.12
C SER A 469 49.47 6.32 -41.66
N GLU A 470 49.28 5.17 -41.02
CA GLU A 470 49.84 3.88 -41.44
C GLU A 470 49.19 3.42 -42.76
N ALA A 471 47.86 3.49 -42.86
CA ALA A 471 47.11 3.16 -44.08
C ALA A 471 47.46 4.11 -45.25
N ALA A 472 47.72 5.39 -44.98
CA ALA A 472 48.17 6.35 -46.00
C ALA A 472 49.63 6.12 -46.46
N SER A 473 50.41 5.35 -45.70
CA SER A 473 51.82 5.05 -45.98
C SER A 473 52.06 3.68 -46.66
N GLU A 474 51.06 2.80 -46.71
CA GLU A 474 51.14 1.52 -47.42
C GLU A 474 51.06 1.72 -48.94
N SER A 475 52.01 1.13 -49.69
CA SER A 475 52.03 1.23 -51.15
C SER A 475 50.95 0.33 -51.79
N PRO A 476 50.41 0.69 -52.97
CA PRO A 476 49.37 -0.09 -53.66
C PRO A 476 49.75 -1.57 -53.91
N GLU A 477 51.03 -1.87 -54.09
CA GLU A 477 51.53 -3.25 -54.28
C GLU A 477 51.41 -4.12 -53.02
N THR A 478 51.37 -3.51 -51.83
CA THR A 478 51.30 -4.21 -50.55
C THR A 478 49.85 -4.57 -50.19
N ILE A 479 48.92 -3.69 -50.55
CA ILE A 479 47.47 -3.87 -50.36
C ILE A 479 46.94 -5.00 -51.27
N GLN A 480 47.50 -5.19 -52.46
CA GLN A 480 47.07 -6.22 -53.41
C GLN A 480 47.56 -7.65 -53.07
N LYS A 481 48.46 -7.79 -52.09
CA LYS A 481 49.01 -9.09 -51.61
C LYS A 481 48.37 -9.59 -50.31
N ARG A 482 47.63 -8.74 -49.60
CA ARG A 482 46.73 -9.15 -48.50
C ARG A 482 45.36 -9.48 -49.08
#